data_AF-X1KMB4-F1
#
_entry.id   AF-X1KMB4-F1
#
_cell.length_a   1.000
_cell.length_b   1.000
_cell.length_c   1.000
_cell.angle_alpha   90.00
_cell.angle_beta   90.00
_cell.angle_gamma   90.00
#
_symmetry.space_group_name_H-M   'P 1'
#
loop_
_entity.id
_entity.type
_entity.pdbx_description
1 polymer ?
#
loop_
_entity_poly.entity_id
_entity_poly.type
_entity_poly.pdbx_seq_one_letter_code
_entity_poly.pdbx_strand_id
1 'polypeptide(L)'
;TFIQCHINAFYYFHGVPEYVKIDNLKAAILKANFYEPIYQELYKNFASCYGFHPLPCRVRRPNDKGKVESGIKYVKNNFFLGRKFSNEQELKEKLNRWCNKVNYRIHGTTRKVPREVFEKEEKVKLIPLPKEEFKLAKVGTRKVYHDCHIYVDYNYYSVPFSYIGKEVEIELTRNLLKVSYQVKEIAVHPRLSGRAKFRTNNSHYPSYKRYSDTEYQERYQAKMAHIGTYTEQLFFLIIKEHPKDWNRTVQGILSLQKTYPREVIEAACKRALSFGVIRYSVIKNICHNGSYTLPVEFDKEAVYATG
;
A
#
# COMPACT_ATOMS: atom_id res chain seq x y z
N THR A 1 -2.60 15.61 -18.23
CA THR A 1 -3.63 14.53 -18.37
C THR A 1 -5.01 15.18 -18.53
N PHE A 2 -6.03 14.42 -18.96
CA PHE A 2 -7.39 14.94 -19.15
C PHE A 2 -8.00 15.52 -17.86
N ILE A 3 -7.79 14.85 -16.72
CA ILE A 3 -8.20 15.35 -15.39
C ILE A 3 -7.50 16.67 -15.06
N GLN A 4 -6.18 16.78 -15.31
CA GLN A 4 -5.46 18.04 -15.07
C GLN A 4 -6.01 19.20 -15.90
N CYS A 5 -6.45 18.95 -17.14
CA CYS A 5 -7.09 19.98 -17.96
C CYS A 5 -8.40 20.48 -17.33
N HIS A 6 -9.20 19.58 -16.72
CA HIS A 6 -10.42 19.97 -16.00
C HIS A 6 -10.09 20.77 -14.74
N ILE A 7 -9.12 20.31 -13.96
CA ILE A 7 -8.64 21.03 -12.77
C ILE A 7 -8.26 22.47 -13.15
N ASN A 8 -7.39 22.63 -14.16
CA ASN A 8 -6.96 23.93 -14.63
C ASN A 8 -8.14 24.81 -15.11
N ALA A 9 -9.14 24.21 -15.77
CA ALA A 9 -10.33 24.92 -16.20
C ALA A 9 -11.20 25.39 -15.02
N PHE A 10 -11.43 24.53 -14.02
CA PHE A 10 -12.21 24.89 -12.83
C PHE A 10 -11.52 26.00 -12.03
N TYR A 11 -10.19 25.95 -11.91
CA TYR A 11 -9.42 27.05 -11.31
C TYR A 11 -9.53 28.35 -12.12
N TYR A 12 -9.49 28.28 -13.45
CA TYR A 12 -9.66 29.46 -14.32
C TYR A 12 -11.04 30.12 -14.16
N PHE A 13 -12.11 29.32 -14.03
CA PHE A 13 -13.47 29.83 -13.84
C PHE A 13 -13.81 30.12 -12.37
N HIS A 14 -12.89 29.83 -11.43
CA HIS A 14 -13.10 29.95 -9.98
C HIS A 14 -14.31 29.17 -9.45
N GLY A 15 -14.59 28.02 -10.07
CA GLY A 15 -15.74 27.19 -9.70
C GLY A 15 -15.90 25.97 -10.60
N VAL A 16 -16.76 25.06 -10.17
CA VAL A 16 -17.05 23.79 -10.84
C VAL A 16 -18.47 23.81 -11.38
N PRO A 17 -18.72 23.46 -12.65
CA PRO A 17 -20.08 23.34 -13.17
C PRO A 17 -20.77 22.10 -12.61
N GLU A 18 -22.10 22.12 -12.50
CA GLU A 18 -22.90 20.98 -12.03
C GLU A 18 -22.78 19.77 -12.98
N TYR A 19 -22.72 20.02 -14.29
CA TYR A 19 -22.61 18.96 -15.31
C TYR A 19 -21.42 19.20 -16.22
N VAL A 20 -20.61 18.16 -16.42
CA VAL A 20 -19.50 18.16 -17.39
C VAL A 20 -19.81 17.16 -18.48
N LYS A 21 -20.05 17.65 -19.70
CA LYS A 21 -20.23 16.79 -20.87
C LYS A 21 -18.87 16.28 -21.34
N ILE A 22 -18.74 14.96 -21.42
CA ILE A 22 -17.53 14.29 -21.89
C ILE A 22 -17.76 13.65 -23.25
N ASP A 23 -16.83 13.87 -24.17
CA ASP A 23 -16.74 13.08 -25.40
C ASP A 23 -16.18 11.69 -25.04
N ASN A 24 -16.56 10.66 -25.80
CA ASN A 24 -16.24 9.25 -25.50
C ASN A 24 -14.75 8.91 -25.74
N LEU A 25 -13.84 9.64 -25.11
CA LEU A 25 -12.41 9.36 -25.10
C LEU A 25 -12.15 8.11 -24.26
N LYS A 26 -11.35 7.18 -24.80
CA LYS A 26 -10.85 5.98 -24.10
C LYS A 26 -10.09 6.29 -22.80
N ALA A 27 -9.69 7.54 -22.58
CA ALA A 27 -9.05 8.02 -21.34
C ALA A 27 -10.06 8.35 -20.21
N ALA A 28 -11.37 8.23 -20.46
CA ALA A 28 -12.42 8.42 -19.46
C ALA A 28 -13.44 7.27 -19.41
N ILE A 29 -13.48 6.41 -20.45
CA ILE A 29 -14.53 5.40 -20.63
C ILE A 29 -13.90 4.06 -21.04
N LEU A 30 -13.99 3.04 -20.17
CA LEU A 30 -13.54 1.68 -20.47
C LEU A 30 -14.57 0.87 -21.28
N LYS A 31 -15.87 1.16 -21.10
CA LYS A 31 -16.96 0.65 -21.96
C LYS A 31 -18.05 1.72 -22.08
N ALA A 32 -18.33 2.16 -23.31
CA ALA A 32 -19.43 3.07 -23.59
C ALA A 32 -20.76 2.29 -23.61
N ASN A 33 -21.40 2.17 -22.46
CA ASN A 33 -22.81 1.82 -22.37
C ASN A 33 -23.58 3.07 -21.93
N PHE A 34 -24.59 3.45 -22.70
CA PHE A 34 -25.37 4.68 -22.48
C PHE A 34 -26.28 4.59 -21.25
N TYR A 35 -26.65 3.37 -20.84
CA TYR A 35 -27.52 3.12 -19.68
C TYR A 35 -26.72 2.92 -18.38
N GLU A 36 -25.48 2.44 -18.48
CA GLU A 36 -24.55 2.26 -17.36
C GLU A 36 -23.11 2.54 -17.82
N PRO A 37 -22.70 3.81 -17.96
CA PRO A 37 -21.33 4.13 -18.35
C PRO A 37 -20.36 3.66 -17.25
N ILE A 38 -19.49 2.70 -17.59
CA ILE A 38 -18.36 2.31 -16.74
C ILE A 38 -17.28 3.39 -16.90
N TYR A 39 -17.39 4.45 -16.11
CA TYR A 39 -16.34 5.45 -15.97
C TYR A 39 -15.06 4.79 -15.45
N GLN A 40 -13.90 5.23 -15.93
CA GLN A 40 -12.65 4.89 -15.26
C GLN A 40 -12.74 5.37 -13.81
N GLU A 41 -12.52 4.48 -12.83
CA GLU A 41 -12.77 4.73 -11.39
C GLU A 41 -12.15 6.06 -10.91
N LEU A 42 -10.97 6.38 -11.45
CA LEU A 42 -10.26 7.64 -11.23
C LEU A 42 -11.08 8.90 -11.61
N TYR A 43 -11.79 8.88 -12.75
CA TYR A 43 -12.60 10.02 -13.20
C TYR A 43 -13.90 10.15 -12.38
N LYS A 44 -14.50 9.03 -11.94
CA LYS A 44 -15.64 9.03 -11.03
C LYS A 44 -15.26 9.59 -9.65
N ASN A 45 -14.09 9.21 -9.14
CA ASN A 45 -13.55 9.74 -7.88
C ASN A 45 -13.23 11.23 -8.01
N PHE A 46 -12.67 11.64 -9.15
CA PHE A 46 -12.45 13.06 -9.47
C PHE A 46 -13.76 13.85 -9.50
N ALA A 47 -14.78 13.35 -10.20
CA ALA A 47 -16.10 13.98 -10.27
C ALA A 47 -16.75 14.14 -8.90
N SER A 48 -16.68 13.09 -8.07
CA SER A 48 -17.18 13.12 -6.69
C SER A 48 -16.42 14.12 -5.82
N CYS A 49 -15.10 14.23 -5.98
CA CYS A 49 -14.25 15.16 -5.23
C CYS A 49 -14.53 16.64 -5.57
N TYR A 50 -14.87 16.92 -6.83
CA TYR A 50 -15.19 18.28 -7.30
C TYR A 50 -16.70 18.59 -7.29
N GLY A 51 -17.55 17.60 -7.01
CA GLY A 51 -18.99 17.77 -6.90
C GLY A 51 -19.75 17.91 -8.22
N PHE A 52 -19.20 17.45 -9.35
CA PHE A 52 -19.86 17.54 -10.65
C PHE A 52 -20.36 16.18 -11.17
N HIS A 53 -21.33 16.21 -12.07
CA HIS A 53 -21.89 15.05 -12.73
C HIS A 53 -21.33 14.89 -14.16
N PRO A 54 -20.59 13.81 -14.45
CA PRO A 54 -20.06 13.57 -15.79
C PRO A 54 -21.15 12.99 -16.71
N LEU A 55 -21.51 13.71 -17.78
CA LEU A 55 -22.51 13.28 -18.76
C LEU A 55 -21.85 12.79 -20.05
N PRO A 56 -21.97 11.49 -20.41
CA PRO A 56 -21.46 11.01 -21.68
C PRO A 56 -22.30 11.54 -22.85
N CYS A 57 -21.65 11.87 -23.97
CA CYS A 57 -22.33 12.17 -25.21
C CYS A 57 -23.12 10.96 -25.74
N ARG A 58 -24.35 11.18 -26.24
CA ARG A 58 -25.21 10.11 -26.76
C ARG A 58 -24.59 9.49 -28.02
N VAL A 59 -24.49 8.17 -28.06
CA VAL A 59 -24.05 7.44 -29.27
C VAL A 59 -25.11 7.63 -30.37
N ARG A 60 -24.69 7.95 -31.61
CA ARG A 60 -25.54 8.19 -32.80
C ARG A 60 -26.39 9.48 -32.82
N ARG A 61 -26.04 10.52 -32.06
CA ARG A 61 -26.59 11.88 -32.26
C ARG A 61 -25.50 12.91 -32.63
N PRO A 62 -25.31 13.23 -33.92
CA PRO A 62 -24.25 14.14 -34.40
C PRO A 62 -24.29 15.55 -33.79
N ASN A 63 -25.47 16.03 -33.38
CA ASN A 63 -25.67 17.39 -32.90
C ASN A 63 -24.93 17.70 -31.58
N ASP A 64 -24.79 16.73 -30.68
CA ASP A 64 -24.08 16.93 -29.41
C ASP A 64 -22.57 17.10 -29.63
N LYS A 65 -22.04 16.41 -30.64
CA LYS A 65 -20.62 16.45 -31.01
C LYS A 65 -20.26 17.74 -31.77
N GLY A 66 -21.20 18.27 -32.55
CA GLY A 66 -20.98 19.45 -33.39
C GLY A 66 -20.55 20.71 -32.63
N LYS A 67 -21.08 20.94 -31.42
CA LYS A 67 -20.68 22.11 -30.60
C LYS A 67 -19.23 22.01 -30.11
N VAL A 68 -18.82 20.84 -29.64
CA VAL A 68 -17.45 20.59 -29.16
C VAL A 68 -16.45 20.69 -30.31
N GLU A 69 -16.74 20.05 -31.45
CA GLU A 69 -15.88 20.09 -32.63
C GLU A 69 -15.76 21.50 -33.21
N SER A 70 -16.86 22.26 -33.23
CA SER A 70 -16.86 23.66 -33.68
C SER A 70 -15.98 24.54 -32.79
N GLY A 71 -16.02 24.37 -31.47
CA GLY A 71 -15.15 25.09 -30.53
C GLY A 71 -13.67 24.79 -30.76
N ILE A 72 -13.32 23.51 -30.96
CA ILE A 72 -11.92 23.12 -31.26
C ILE A 72 -11.46 23.70 -32.60
N LYS A 73 -12.30 23.61 -33.65
CA LYS A 73 -12.02 24.21 -34.96
C LYS A 73 -11.82 25.73 -34.85
N TYR A 74 -12.65 26.40 -34.05
CA TYR A 74 -12.55 27.83 -33.81
C TYR A 74 -11.18 28.21 -33.22
N VAL A 75 -10.73 27.54 -32.16
CA VAL A 75 -9.42 27.80 -31.55
C VAL A 75 -8.28 27.47 -32.52
N LYS A 76 -8.34 26.33 -33.23
CA LYS A 76 -7.30 25.97 -34.21
C LYS A 76 -7.17 27.01 -35.33
N ASN A 77 -8.29 27.44 -35.91
CA ASN A 77 -8.28 28.33 -37.08
C ASN A 77 -8.07 29.81 -36.72
N ASN A 78 -8.48 30.25 -35.53
CA ASN A 78 -8.41 31.67 -35.14
C ASN A 78 -7.26 31.99 -34.17
N PHE A 79 -6.76 30.99 -33.43
CA PHE A 79 -5.63 31.16 -32.53
C PHE A 79 -4.34 30.55 -33.08
N PHE A 80 -4.33 29.28 -33.45
CA PHE A 80 -3.10 28.57 -33.81
C PHE A 80 -2.65 28.82 -35.25
N LEU A 81 -3.58 28.99 -36.18
CA LEU A 81 -3.28 29.15 -37.60
C LEU A 81 -2.33 30.34 -37.84
N GLY A 82 -1.20 30.06 -38.50
CA GLY A 82 -0.20 31.07 -38.86
C GLY A 82 0.66 31.60 -37.71
N ARG A 83 0.53 31.06 -36.49
CA ARG A 83 1.35 31.48 -35.33
C ARG A 83 2.44 30.48 -35.02
N LYS A 84 3.65 30.99 -34.77
CA LYS A 84 4.77 30.24 -34.21
C LYS A 84 5.04 30.75 -32.79
N PHE A 85 5.52 29.86 -31.93
CA PHE A 85 5.81 30.14 -30.52
C PHE A 85 7.22 29.63 -30.22
N SER A 86 8.02 30.45 -29.53
CA SER A 86 9.41 30.12 -29.19
C SER A 86 9.49 29.29 -27.91
N ASN A 87 8.56 29.48 -26.98
CA ASN A 87 8.47 28.72 -25.73
C ASN A 87 7.02 28.61 -25.20
N GLU A 88 6.82 27.76 -24.18
CA GLU A 88 5.50 27.50 -23.58
C GLU A 88 4.91 28.74 -22.88
N GLN A 89 5.75 29.59 -22.28
CA GLN A 89 5.31 30.79 -21.59
C GLN A 89 4.69 31.80 -22.58
N GLU A 90 5.36 32.04 -23.70
CA GLU A 90 4.89 32.90 -24.78
C GLU A 90 3.54 32.40 -25.34
N LEU A 91 3.38 31.09 -25.50
CA LEU A 91 2.12 30.47 -25.91
C LEU A 91 1.00 30.80 -24.91
N LYS A 92 1.24 30.61 -23.60
CA LYS A 92 0.25 30.90 -22.54
C LYS A 92 -0.15 32.37 -22.52
N GLU A 93 0.82 33.28 -22.61
CA GLU A 93 0.56 34.72 -22.63
C GLU A 93 -0.26 35.15 -23.84
N LYS A 94 0.13 34.71 -25.04
CA LYS A 94 -0.61 34.99 -26.29
C LYS A 94 -2.02 34.39 -26.23
N LEU A 95 -2.16 33.17 -25.71
CA LEU A 95 -3.45 32.49 -25.55
C LEU A 95 -4.36 33.25 -24.59
N ASN A 96 -3.85 33.68 -23.43
CA ASN A 96 -4.61 34.46 -22.46
C ASN A 96 -5.11 35.79 -23.06
N ARG A 97 -4.24 36.53 -23.77
CA ARG A 97 -4.63 37.78 -24.46
C ARG A 97 -5.72 37.53 -25.49
N TRP A 98 -5.59 36.47 -26.29
CA TRP A 98 -6.59 36.11 -27.29
C TRP A 98 -7.91 35.69 -26.65
N CYS A 99 -7.89 34.85 -25.61
CA CYS A 99 -9.07 34.44 -24.84
C CYS A 99 -9.82 35.65 -24.29
N ASN A 100 -9.10 36.62 -23.70
CA ASN A 100 -9.72 37.87 -23.24
C ASN A 100 -10.40 38.59 -24.42
N LYS A 101 -9.68 38.83 -25.53
CA LYS A 101 -10.26 39.52 -26.70
C LYS A 101 -11.52 38.84 -27.22
N VAL A 102 -11.55 37.52 -27.37
CA VAL A 102 -12.71 36.80 -27.91
C VAL A 102 -13.87 36.68 -26.93
N ASN A 103 -13.62 36.79 -25.62
CA ASN A 103 -14.66 36.75 -24.59
C ASN A 103 -15.30 38.12 -24.32
N TYR A 104 -14.65 39.22 -24.70
CA TYR A 104 -15.19 40.58 -24.62
C TYR A 104 -15.90 41.06 -25.90
N ARG A 105 -15.85 40.29 -26.99
CA ARG A 105 -16.59 40.64 -28.22
C ARG A 105 -18.08 40.30 -28.09
N ILE A 106 -18.92 41.03 -28.82
CA ILE A 106 -20.32 40.66 -28.99
C ILE A 106 -20.40 39.35 -29.78
N HIS A 107 -21.01 38.33 -29.20
CA HIS A 107 -21.14 37.03 -29.83
C HIS A 107 -22.22 37.06 -30.93
N GLY A 108 -21.90 36.58 -32.13
CA GLY A 108 -22.77 36.74 -33.31
C GLY A 108 -24.16 36.12 -33.18
N THR A 109 -24.28 34.99 -32.48
CA THR A 109 -25.56 34.29 -32.30
C THR A 109 -26.40 34.82 -31.14
N THR A 110 -25.78 35.07 -29.98
CA THR A 110 -26.49 35.46 -28.76
C THR A 110 -26.61 36.98 -28.61
N ARG A 111 -25.87 37.75 -29.43
CA ARG A 111 -25.79 39.22 -29.40
C ARG A 111 -25.40 39.81 -28.04
N LYS A 112 -24.82 38.99 -27.16
CA LYS A 112 -24.32 39.38 -25.83
C LYS A 112 -22.79 39.25 -25.78
N VAL A 113 -22.17 39.93 -24.83
CA VAL A 113 -20.74 39.77 -24.51
C VAL A 113 -20.58 38.54 -23.59
N PRO A 114 -19.89 37.45 -24.01
CA PRO A 114 -19.78 36.22 -23.22
C PRO A 114 -19.24 36.44 -21.81
N ARG A 115 -18.23 37.31 -21.65
CA ARG A 115 -17.64 37.59 -20.35
C ARG A 115 -18.64 38.21 -19.38
N GLU A 116 -19.45 39.17 -19.84
CA GLU A 116 -20.47 39.80 -19.00
C GLU A 116 -21.55 38.83 -18.59
N VAL A 117 -22.02 37.98 -19.51
CA VAL A 117 -23.00 36.94 -19.19
C VAL A 117 -22.44 35.98 -18.15
N PHE A 118 -21.17 35.58 -18.30
CA PHE A 118 -20.53 34.71 -17.33
C PHE A 118 -20.47 35.35 -15.94
N GLU A 119 -20.00 36.59 -15.84
CA GLU A 119 -19.84 37.27 -14.55
C GLU A 119 -21.17 37.60 -13.87
N LYS A 120 -22.20 37.96 -14.63
CA LYS A 120 -23.52 38.35 -14.09
C LYS A 120 -24.43 37.15 -13.80
N GLU A 121 -24.46 36.15 -14.68
CA GLU A 121 -25.49 35.10 -14.66
C GLU A 121 -24.93 33.71 -14.31
N GLU A 122 -23.76 33.33 -14.81
CA GLU A 122 -23.28 31.95 -14.73
C GLU A 122 -22.37 31.69 -13.53
N LYS A 123 -21.52 32.65 -13.16
CA LYS A 123 -20.52 32.49 -12.08
C LYS A 123 -21.17 32.14 -10.74
N VAL A 124 -22.35 32.71 -10.46
CA VAL A 124 -23.11 32.45 -9.23
C VAL A 124 -23.70 31.04 -9.15
N LYS A 125 -23.82 30.33 -10.28
CA LYS A 125 -24.33 28.96 -10.36
C LYS A 125 -23.24 27.90 -10.19
N LEU A 126 -21.97 28.31 -10.15
CA LEU A 126 -20.85 27.38 -10.01
C LEU A 126 -20.76 26.86 -8.57
N ILE A 127 -20.45 25.57 -8.47
CA ILE A 127 -20.10 24.91 -7.22
C ILE A 127 -18.72 25.45 -6.78
N PRO A 128 -18.51 25.76 -5.49
CA PRO A 128 -17.22 26.25 -5.01
C PRO A 128 -16.13 25.19 -5.23
N LEU A 129 -14.92 25.65 -5.54
CA LEU A 129 -13.75 24.75 -5.65
C LEU A 129 -13.54 24.00 -4.32
N PRO A 130 -13.17 22.71 -4.36
CA PRO A 130 -12.82 21.99 -3.15
C PRO A 130 -11.61 22.67 -2.48
N LYS A 131 -11.58 22.68 -1.14
CA LYS A 131 -10.46 23.24 -0.35
C LYS A 131 -9.12 22.55 -0.64
N GLU A 132 -9.17 21.44 -1.35
CA GLU A 132 -8.14 20.43 -1.34
C GLU A 132 -8.08 19.80 -2.74
N GLU A 133 -6.92 19.90 -3.39
CA GLU A 133 -6.73 19.46 -4.78
C GLU A 133 -6.81 17.93 -4.92
N PHE A 134 -7.48 17.46 -5.98
CA PHE A 134 -7.45 16.05 -6.36
C PHE A 134 -6.07 15.66 -6.89
N LYS A 135 -5.42 14.74 -6.19
CA LYS A 135 -4.12 14.21 -6.60
C LYS A 135 -4.32 12.93 -7.40
N LEU A 136 -3.81 12.93 -8.63
CA LEU A 136 -3.74 11.72 -9.45
C LEU A 136 -2.90 10.67 -8.71
N ALA A 137 -3.42 9.44 -8.64
CA ALA A 137 -2.69 8.39 -7.97
C ALA A 137 -1.40 8.09 -8.73
N LYS A 138 -0.27 8.15 -8.02
CA LYS A 138 1.01 7.73 -8.57
C LYS A 138 1.01 6.21 -8.61
N VAL A 139 1.02 5.66 -9.82
CA VAL A 139 1.17 4.22 -10.05
C VAL A 139 2.65 3.90 -10.16
N GLY A 140 3.12 2.92 -9.40
CA GLY A 140 4.49 2.43 -9.49
C GLY A 140 4.60 0.99 -9.04
N THR A 141 5.69 0.31 -9.37
CA THR A 141 5.95 -1.06 -8.94
C THR A 141 6.98 -1.11 -7.81
N ARG A 142 6.83 -2.06 -6.89
CA ARG A 142 7.84 -2.36 -5.86
C ARG A 142 8.00 -3.85 -5.69
N LYS A 143 9.23 -4.27 -5.39
CA LYS A 143 9.53 -5.63 -4.97
C LYS A 143 9.18 -5.80 -3.48
N VAL A 144 8.50 -6.88 -3.14
CA VAL A 144 8.22 -7.25 -1.75
C VAL A 144 9.47 -7.88 -1.12
N TYR A 145 9.93 -7.31 -0.01
CA TYR A 145 11.09 -7.78 0.72
C TYR A 145 10.79 -9.01 1.59
N HIS A 146 11.85 -9.67 2.07
CA HIS A 146 11.79 -10.90 2.85
C HIS A 146 11.06 -10.76 4.19
N ASP A 147 11.00 -9.54 4.72
CA ASP A 147 10.30 -9.15 5.95
C ASP A 147 8.80 -8.87 5.72
N CYS A 148 8.28 -9.22 4.54
CA CYS A 148 6.90 -8.94 4.10
C CYS A 148 6.59 -7.46 3.88
N HIS A 149 7.57 -6.59 3.62
CA HIS A 149 7.32 -5.15 3.41
C HIS A 149 7.68 -4.64 2.00
N ILE A 150 7.05 -3.54 1.61
CA ILE A 150 7.42 -2.69 0.48
C ILE A 150 7.82 -1.29 0.98
N TYR A 151 8.78 -0.66 0.29
CA TYR A 151 9.24 0.69 0.62
C TYR A 151 8.62 1.74 -0.30
N VAL A 152 7.83 2.64 0.28
CA VAL A 152 7.05 3.66 -0.44
C VAL A 152 7.06 4.97 0.35
N ASP A 153 7.40 6.08 -0.30
CA ASP A 153 7.49 7.41 0.31
C ASP A 153 8.22 7.44 1.65
N TYR A 154 9.42 6.84 1.70
CA TYR A 154 10.27 6.75 2.90
C TYR A 154 9.69 5.94 4.06
N ASN A 155 8.62 5.16 3.85
CA ASN A 155 7.99 4.33 4.86
C ASN A 155 7.82 2.90 4.36
N TYR A 156 7.58 1.97 5.29
CA TYR A 156 7.45 0.54 5.02
C TYR A 156 6.02 0.09 5.25
N TYR A 157 5.46 -0.66 4.29
CA TYR A 157 4.09 -1.17 4.34
C TYR A 157 4.09 -2.67 4.14
N SER A 158 3.41 -3.38 5.02
CA SER A 158 3.36 -4.85 4.94
C SER A 158 2.50 -5.35 3.79
N VAL A 159 2.84 -6.52 3.25
CA VAL A 159 2.15 -7.23 2.17
C VAL A 159 2.09 -8.72 2.54
N PRO A 160 1.04 -9.49 2.21
CA PRO A 160 0.96 -10.89 2.59
C PRO A 160 2.18 -11.72 2.16
N PHE A 161 2.63 -12.64 3.03
CA PHE A 161 3.87 -13.40 2.86
C PHE A 161 3.95 -14.20 1.55
N SER A 162 2.80 -14.58 0.98
CA SER A 162 2.69 -15.28 -0.31
C SER A 162 3.22 -14.46 -1.50
N TYR A 163 3.51 -13.17 -1.29
CA TYR A 163 4.01 -12.25 -2.30
C TYR A 163 5.48 -11.85 -2.11
N ILE A 164 6.19 -12.40 -1.12
CA ILE A 164 7.63 -12.16 -0.93
C ILE A 164 8.39 -12.43 -2.23
N GLY A 165 9.28 -11.51 -2.61
CA GLY A 165 10.11 -11.60 -3.80
C GLY A 165 9.41 -11.21 -5.11
N LYS A 166 8.08 -11.07 -5.11
CA LYS A 166 7.29 -10.65 -6.28
C LYS A 166 7.30 -9.12 -6.42
N GLU A 167 7.10 -8.65 -7.65
CA GLU A 167 6.81 -7.24 -7.91
C GLU A 167 5.31 -6.99 -7.83
N VAL A 168 4.93 -5.95 -7.09
CA VAL A 168 3.55 -5.54 -6.86
C VAL A 168 3.33 -4.11 -7.36
N GLU A 169 2.12 -3.83 -7.81
CA GLU A 169 1.67 -2.51 -8.23
C GLU A 169 1.17 -1.73 -7.02
N ILE A 170 1.49 -0.45 -6.97
CA ILE A 170 1.09 0.47 -5.91
C ILE A 170 0.29 1.59 -6.51
N GLU A 171 -0.85 1.87 -5.88
CA GLU A 171 -1.66 3.04 -6.14
C GLU A 171 -1.70 3.94 -4.90
N LEU A 172 -1.14 5.14 -5.03
CA LEU A 172 -1.12 6.13 -3.94
C LEU A 172 -2.24 7.14 -4.08
N THR A 173 -3.18 7.16 -3.14
CA THR A 173 -4.18 8.23 -3.02
C THR A 173 -3.76 9.25 -1.95
N ARG A 174 -4.63 10.21 -1.62
CA ARG A 174 -4.37 11.19 -0.55
C ARG A 174 -4.09 10.50 0.79
N ASN A 175 -4.95 9.55 1.18
CA ASN A 175 -4.95 8.96 2.52
C ASN A 175 -4.60 7.47 2.53
N LEU A 176 -4.64 6.80 1.38
CA LEU A 176 -4.46 5.35 1.28
C LEU A 176 -3.35 4.99 0.29
N LEU A 177 -2.68 3.90 0.60
CA LEU A 177 -1.79 3.15 -0.28
C LEU A 177 -2.45 1.81 -0.54
N LYS A 178 -2.78 1.54 -1.81
CA LYS A 178 -3.26 0.23 -2.25
C LYS A 178 -2.12 -0.53 -2.90
N VAL A 179 -2.06 -1.83 -2.64
CA VAL A 179 -1.09 -2.76 -3.22
C VAL A 179 -1.86 -3.84 -3.96
N SER A 180 -1.47 -4.08 -5.20
CA SER A 180 -2.09 -5.08 -6.07
C SER A 180 -1.03 -5.98 -6.72
N TYR A 181 -1.40 -7.23 -7.00
CA TYR A 181 -0.58 -8.17 -7.78
C TYR A 181 -1.44 -8.76 -8.89
N GLN A 182 -1.02 -8.57 -10.15
CA GLN A 182 -1.77 -9.03 -11.33
C GLN A 182 -3.26 -8.62 -11.26
N VAL A 183 -3.53 -7.33 -11.07
CA VAL A 183 -4.89 -6.75 -10.96
C VAL A 183 -5.65 -7.08 -9.66
N LYS A 184 -5.23 -8.11 -8.90
CA LYS A 184 -5.84 -8.43 -7.60
C LYS A 184 -5.32 -7.51 -6.50
N GLU A 185 -6.20 -6.82 -5.78
CA GLU A 185 -5.83 -6.09 -4.56
C GLU A 185 -5.40 -7.08 -3.46
N ILE A 186 -4.23 -6.84 -2.87
CA ILE A 186 -3.62 -7.73 -1.87
C ILE A 186 -3.41 -7.06 -0.51
N ALA A 187 -3.34 -5.72 -0.47
CA ALA A 187 -3.25 -4.97 0.78
C ALA A 187 -3.71 -3.52 0.58
N VAL A 188 -4.29 -2.92 1.63
CA VAL A 188 -4.61 -1.49 1.71
C VAL A 188 -4.15 -0.94 3.05
N HIS A 189 -3.48 0.21 3.01
CA HIS A 189 -2.94 0.86 4.20
C HIS A 189 -3.26 2.36 4.23
N PRO A 190 -3.57 2.93 5.41
CA PRO A 190 -3.47 4.37 5.61
C PRO A 190 -2.03 4.85 5.37
N ARG A 191 -1.87 6.01 4.72
CA ARG A 191 -0.55 6.61 4.51
C ARG A 191 0.03 7.10 5.84
N LEU A 192 1.31 6.80 6.05
CA LEU A 192 2.06 7.27 7.21
C LEU A 192 2.60 8.69 6.97
N SER A 193 2.60 9.49 8.03
CA SER A 193 3.30 10.79 8.08
C SER A 193 4.71 10.63 8.65
N GLY A 194 5.68 11.33 8.06
CA GLY A 194 7.10 11.25 8.44
C GLY A 194 7.90 10.26 7.59
N ARG A 195 9.04 9.80 8.11
CA ARG A 195 9.99 8.89 7.43
C ARG A 195 10.38 7.73 8.35
N ALA A 196 10.82 6.63 7.76
CA ALA A 196 11.32 5.41 8.39
C ALA A 196 10.33 4.70 9.33
N LYS A 197 9.01 4.90 9.13
CA LYS A 197 7.98 4.21 9.92
C LYS A 197 7.49 2.94 9.22
N PHE A 198 7.00 2.00 10.03
CA PHE A 198 6.44 0.73 9.56
C PHE A 198 4.92 0.70 9.80
N ARG A 199 4.16 0.31 8.76
CA ARG A 199 2.74 -0.04 8.85
C ARG A 199 2.60 -1.54 8.63
N THR A 200 2.63 -2.26 9.73
CA THR A 200 2.61 -3.73 9.73
C THR A 200 1.23 -4.24 10.10
N ASN A 201 0.68 -5.12 9.26
CA ASN A 201 -0.50 -5.91 9.55
C ASN A 201 -0.05 -7.33 9.89
N ASN A 202 -0.30 -7.77 11.12
CA ASN A 202 0.13 -9.09 11.58
C ASN A 202 -0.49 -10.23 10.76
N SER A 203 -1.65 -10.02 10.13
CA SER A 203 -2.26 -11.00 9.23
C SER A 203 -1.50 -11.19 7.91
N HIS A 204 -0.48 -10.37 7.62
CA HIS A 204 0.36 -10.55 6.45
C HIS A 204 1.49 -11.56 6.67
N TYR A 205 1.90 -11.79 7.92
CA TYR A 205 2.87 -12.83 8.22
C TYR A 205 2.24 -14.22 8.06
N PRO A 206 3.04 -15.28 7.80
CA PRO A 206 2.51 -16.63 7.81
C PRO A 206 2.07 -17.01 9.23
N SER A 207 1.04 -17.86 9.35
CA SER A 207 0.45 -18.26 10.65
C SER A 207 1.49 -18.75 11.66
N TYR A 208 2.53 -19.46 11.20
CA TYR A 208 3.60 -19.96 12.06
C TYR A 208 4.59 -18.88 12.56
N LYS A 209 4.47 -17.63 12.11
CA LYS A 209 5.23 -16.47 12.60
C LYS A 209 4.34 -15.46 13.35
N ARG A 210 3.06 -15.76 13.56
CA ARG A 210 2.10 -14.89 14.27
C ARG A 210 1.99 -15.19 15.76
N TYR A 211 2.81 -16.11 16.27
CA TYR A 211 2.75 -16.48 17.68
C TYR A 211 3.12 -15.28 18.55
N SER A 212 2.36 -15.07 19.62
CA SER A 212 2.85 -14.23 20.73
C SER A 212 4.12 -14.84 21.31
N ASP A 213 4.90 -14.04 22.04
CA ASP A 213 6.09 -14.57 22.73
C ASP A 213 5.74 -15.75 23.65
N THR A 214 4.55 -15.73 24.27
CA THR A 214 4.01 -16.82 25.10
C THR A 214 3.69 -18.08 24.29
N GLU A 215 2.94 -17.98 23.19
CA GLU A 215 2.64 -19.12 22.31
C GLU A 215 3.91 -19.71 21.68
N TYR A 216 4.90 -18.86 21.41
CA TYR A 216 6.20 -19.31 20.91
C TYR A 216 6.96 -20.10 21.97
N GLN A 217 6.97 -19.67 23.24
CA GLN A 217 7.57 -20.42 24.35
C GLN A 217 6.88 -21.77 24.56
N GLU A 218 5.54 -21.79 24.67
CA GLU A 218 4.75 -23.01 24.88
C GLU A 218 5.02 -24.09 23.82
N ARG A 219 5.18 -23.70 22.54
CA ARG A 219 5.51 -24.66 21.48
C ARG A 219 6.89 -25.26 21.62
N TYR A 220 7.88 -24.51 22.10
CA TYR A 220 9.22 -25.07 22.34
C TYR A 220 9.26 -25.87 23.63
N GLN A 221 8.51 -25.48 24.66
CA GLN A 221 8.31 -26.26 25.87
C GLN A 221 7.76 -27.64 25.52
N ALA A 222 6.65 -27.72 24.76
CA ALA A 222 6.04 -28.99 24.37
C ALA A 222 7.00 -29.90 23.59
N LYS A 223 7.87 -29.35 22.74
CA LYS A 223 8.91 -30.12 22.03
C LYS A 223 9.97 -30.66 22.98
N MET A 224 10.40 -29.86 23.95
CA MET A 224 11.38 -30.26 24.96
C MET A 224 10.78 -31.32 25.91
N ALA A 225 9.53 -31.15 26.34
CA ALA A 225 8.78 -32.13 27.13
C ALA A 225 8.58 -33.47 26.41
N HIS A 226 8.41 -33.45 25.08
CA HIS A 226 8.31 -34.68 24.28
C HIS A 226 9.64 -35.46 24.17
N ILE A 227 10.78 -34.84 24.51
CA ILE A 227 12.06 -35.54 24.69
C ILE A 227 12.10 -36.17 26.07
N GLY A 228 11.78 -35.40 27.12
CA GLY A 228 11.62 -35.89 28.48
C GLY A 228 11.57 -34.77 29.52
N THR A 229 11.41 -35.17 30.78
CA THR A 229 11.18 -34.30 31.94
C THR A 229 12.37 -33.40 32.28
N TYR A 230 13.60 -33.90 32.21
CA TYR A 230 14.82 -33.12 32.45
C TYR A 230 15.07 -32.13 31.32
N THR A 231 14.72 -32.50 30.08
CA THR A 231 14.78 -31.57 28.95
C THR A 231 13.78 -30.41 29.12
N GLU A 232 12.59 -30.67 29.65
CA GLU A 232 11.62 -29.63 30.00
C GLU A 232 12.07 -28.74 31.17
N GLN A 233 12.62 -29.32 32.24
CA GLN A 233 13.20 -28.53 33.35
C GLN A 233 14.32 -27.60 32.88
N LEU A 234 15.17 -28.10 31.98
CA LEU A 234 16.23 -27.31 31.36
C LEU A 234 15.69 -26.15 30.53
N PHE A 235 14.55 -26.34 29.85
CA PHE A 235 13.89 -25.27 29.11
C PHE A 235 13.48 -24.10 30.02
N PHE A 236 12.87 -24.39 31.17
CA PHE A 236 12.52 -23.36 32.15
C PHE A 236 13.74 -22.63 32.70
N LEU A 237 14.83 -23.37 32.99
CA LEU A 237 16.08 -22.77 33.45
C LEU A 237 16.71 -21.85 32.39
N ILE A 238 16.69 -22.25 31.11
CA ILE A 238 17.20 -21.43 30.01
C ILE A 238 16.38 -20.14 29.86
N ILE A 239 15.05 -20.21 29.95
CA ILE A 239 14.20 -19.01 29.88
C ILE A 239 14.48 -18.06 31.04
N LYS A 240 14.65 -18.60 32.26
CA LYS A 240 14.95 -17.83 33.46
C LYS A 240 16.28 -17.07 33.34
N GLU A 241 17.33 -17.75 32.87
CA GLU A 241 18.68 -17.16 32.75
C GLU A 241 18.84 -16.27 31.50
N HIS A 242 18.14 -16.60 30.40
CA HIS A 242 18.30 -15.94 29.11
C HIS A 242 16.95 -15.60 28.43
N PRO A 243 16.13 -14.72 29.03
CA PRO A 243 14.75 -14.47 28.56
C PRO A 243 14.66 -13.87 27.15
N LYS A 244 15.73 -13.22 26.66
CA LYS A 244 15.76 -12.61 25.30
C LYS A 244 16.33 -13.52 24.21
N ASP A 245 17.23 -14.44 24.58
CA ASP A 245 18.04 -15.23 23.62
C ASP A 245 17.92 -16.76 23.83
N TRP A 246 16.94 -17.22 24.63
CA TRP A 246 16.70 -18.64 24.93
C TRP A 246 16.52 -19.51 23.67
N ASN A 247 15.93 -18.93 22.61
CA ASN A 247 15.49 -19.66 21.42
C ASN A 247 16.64 -20.41 20.70
N ARG A 248 17.83 -19.81 20.63
CA ARG A 248 19.00 -20.40 19.95
C ARG A 248 19.51 -21.64 20.68
N THR A 249 19.61 -21.57 22.00
CA THR A 249 20.06 -22.69 22.84
C THR A 249 19.09 -23.85 22.77
N VAL A 250 17.78 -23.57 22.90
CA VAL A 250 16.74 -24.59 22.82
C VAL A 250 16.67 -25.23 21.42
N GLN A 251 16.76 -24.44 20.35
CA GLN A 251 16.86 -24.98 18.98
C GLN A 251 18.09 -25.86 18.78
N GLY A 252 19.23 -25.47 19.37
CA GLY A 252 20.44 -26.27 19.38
C GLY A 252 20.21 -27.65 20.01
N ILE A 253 19.60 -27.69 21.19
CA ILE A 253 19.29 -28.94 21.89
C ILE A 253 18.31 -29.80 21.08
N LEU A 254 17.21 -29.22 20.57
CA LEU A 254 16.25 -29.92 19.71
C LEU A 254 16.92 -30.49 18.44
N SER A 255 17.93 -29.82 17.90
CA SER A 255 18.64 -30.30 16.71
C SER A 255 19.42 -31.60 16.95
N LEU A 256 19.75 -31.94 18.20
CA LEU A 256 20.43 -33.19 18.57
C LEU A 256 19.60 -34.43 18.25
N GLN A 257 18.27 -34.31 18.15
CA GLN A 257 17.37 -35.41 17.76
C GLN A 257 17.66 -35.95 16.34
N LYS A 258 18.40 -35.20 15.51
CA LYS A 258 18.86 -35.66 14.19
C LYS A 258 19.96 -36.71 14.27
N THR A 259 20.68 -36.77 15.40
CA THR A 259 21.90 -37.58 15.56
C THR A 259 21.77 -38.57 16.71
N TYR A 260 21.02 -38.23 17.76
CA TYR A 260 20.92 -39.01 18.98
C TYR A 260 19.46 -39.40 19.28
N PRO A 261 19.22 -40.61 19.83
CA PRO A 261 17.93 -40.99 20.39
C PRO A 261 17.49 -40.05 21.52
N ARG A 262 16.19 -39.99 21.79
CA ARG A 262 15.62 -39.09 22.81
C ARG A 262 16.14 -39.40 24.20
N GLU A 263 16.34 -40.68 24.49
CA GLU A 263 16.81 -41.22 25.76
C GLU A 263 18.23 -40.71 26.07
N VAL A 264 19.09 -40.63 25.06
CA VAL A 264 20.45 -40.09 25.19
C VAL A 264 20.42 -38.59 25.47
N ILE A 265 19.56 -37.85 24.77
CA ILE A 265 19.42 -36.40 24.96
C ILE A 265 18.86 -36.08 26.34
N GLU A 266 17.86 -36.85 26.80
CA GLU A 266 17.26 -36.70 28.12
C GLU A 266 18.27 -36.99 29.23
N ALA A 267 19.05 -38.08 29.12
CA ALA A 267 20.10 -38.39 30.08
C ALA A 267 21.22 -37.33 30.08
N ALA A 268 21.56 -36.78 28.91
CA ALA A 268 22.53 -35.70 28.80
C ALA A 268 22.00 -34.40 29.45
N CYS A 269 20.72 -34.07 29.28
CA CYS A 269 20.08 -32.93 29.95
C CYS A 269 20.02 -33.14 31.47
N LYS A 270 19.70 -34.35 31.94
CA LYS A 270 19.74 -34.71 33.38
C LYS A 270 21.12 -34.40 33.97
N ARG A 271 22.18 -34.87 33.31
CA ARG A 271 23.56 -34.62 33.74
C ARG A 271 23.93 -33.13 33.65
N ALA A 272 23.50 -32.43 32.60
CA ALA A 272 23.80 -31.00 32.50
C ALA A 272 23.12 -30.21 33.64
N LEU A 273 21.87 -30.57 33.98
CA LEU A 273 21.10 -29.96 35.07
C LEU A 273 21.73 -30.18 36.45
N SER A 274 22.27 -31.36 36.73
CA SER A 274 22.91 -31.62 38.03
C SER A 274 24.13 -30.73 38.28
N PHE A 275 24.78 -30.26 37.21
CA PHE A 275 25.90 -29.30 37.26
C PHE A 275 25.46 -27.85 37.02
N GLY A 276 24.15 -27.58 36.86
CA GLY A 276 23.63 -26.24 36.58
C GLY A 276 24.03 -25.68 35.22
N VAL A 277 24.38 -26.53 34.25
CA VAL A 277 24.89 -26.12 32.94
C VAL A 277 23.77 -26.09 31.91
N ILE A 278 23.55 -24.92 31.32
CA ILE A 278 22.52 -24.70 30.27
C ILE A 278 23.09 -24.56 28.85
N ARG A 279 24.40 -24.72 28.68
CA ARG A 279 25.09 -24.49 27.39
C ARG A 279 24.91 -25.68 26.44
N TYR A 280 24.39 -25.42 25.25
CA TYR A 280 24.25 -26.40 24.18
C TYR A 280 25.55 -27.18 23.87
N SER A 281 26.71 -26.49 23.82
CA SER A 281 27.99 -27.15 23.52
C SER A 281 28.36 -28.23 24.53
N VAL A 282 28.05 -28.01 25.80
CA VAL A 282 28.30 -28.99 26.87
C VAL A 282 27.36 -30.18 26.73
N ILE A 283 26.07 -29.94 26.49
CA ILE A 283 25.07 -31.01 26.29
C ILE A 283 25.44 -31.86 25.07
N LYS A 284 25.82 -31.22 23.95
CA LYS A 284 26.31 -31.90 22.75
C LYS A 284 27.53 -32.77 23.07
N ASN A 285 28.49 -32.25 23.84
CA ASN A 285 29.68 -33.00 24.23
C ASN A 285 29.32 -34.19 25.11
N ILE A 286 28.38 -34.05 26.06
CA ILE A 286 27.89 -35.14 26.90
C ILE A 286 27.26 -36.24 26.05
N CYS A 287 26.44 -35.90 25.05
CA CYS A 287 25.89 -36.88 24.10
C CYS A 287 26.99 -37.59 23.32
N HIS A 288 27.98 -36.84 22.83
CA HIS A 288 29.04 -37.35 21.95
C HIS A 288 30.02 -38.28 22.67
N ASN A 289 30.45 -37.91 23.89
CA ASN A 289 31.47 -38.66 24.63
C ASN A 289 30.89 -39.75 25.56
N GLY A 290 29.58 -39.98 25.55
CA GLY A 290 28.94 -41.00 26.38
C GLY A 290 28.85 -40.66 27.87
N SER A 291 29.25 -39.45 28.28
CA SER A 291 29.31 -39.06 29.70
C SER A 291 27.95 -39.04 30.40
N TYR A 292 26.83 -39.12 29.65
CA TYR A 292 25.49 -39.23 30.23
C TYR A 292 25.26 -40.50 31.05
N THR A 293 26.14 -41.50 30.93
CA THR A 293 26.11 -42.75 31.71
C THR A 293 26.87 -42.65 33.04
N LEU A 294 27.71 -41.63 33.21
CA LEU A 294 28.52 -41.46 34.41
C LEU A 294 27.64 -41.09 35.61
N PRO A 295 28.00 -41.53 36.83
CA PRO A 295 27.26 -41.19 38.03
C PRO A 295 27.19 -39.66 38.21
N VAL A 296 26.09 -39.24 38.82
CA VAL A 296 25.82 -37.85 39.17
C VAL A 296 25.82 -37.79 40.70
N GLU A 297 26.80 -37.09 41.28
CA GLU A 297 27.02 -37.06 42.74
C GLU A 297 25.91 -36.33 43.52
N PHE A 298 25.01 -35.66 42.82
CA PHE A 298 23.88 -34.97 43.40
C PHE A 298 22.60 -35.37 42.65
N ASP A 299 21.86 -36.32 43.20
CA ASP A 299 20.42 -36.46 42.94
C ASP A 299 19.71 -35.30 43.68
N LYS A 300 19.99 -34.06 43.25
CA LYS A 300 19.03 -33.00 43.48
C LYS A 300 17.87 -33.36 42.57
N GLU A 301 16.80 -33.91 43.13
CA GLU A 301 15.47 -33.77 42.55
C GLU A 301 15.24 -32.27 42.37
N ALA A 302 15.70 -31.74 41.23
CA ALA A 302 15.58 -30.35 40.91
C ALA A 302 14.14 -30.16 40.45
N VAL A 303 13.24 -30.12 41.44
CA VAL A 303 11.88 -29.62 41.28
C VAL A 303 12.02 -28.12 41.03
N TYR A 304 12.33 -27.75 39.79
CA TYR A 304 11.99 -26.43 39.28
C TYR A 304 10.48 -26.46 39.07
N ALA A 305 9.74 -26.39 40.19
CA ALA A 305 8.29 -26.38 40.22
C ALA A 305 7.80 -25.25 39.31
N THR A 306 6.86 -25.62 38.47
CA THR A 306 5.88 -24.76 37.81
C THR A 306 5.53 -23.55 38.66
N GLY A 307 5.93 -22.36 38.19
CA GLY A 307 5.54 -21.05 38.70
C GLY A 307 5.37 -20.12 37.54
#